data_AF-A0A348Z4F5-F1
#
_entry.id   AF-A0A348Z4F5-F1
#
_cell.length_a   1.000
_cell.length_b   1.000
_cell.length_c   1.000
_cell.angle_alpha   90.00
_cell.angle_beta   90.00
_cell.angle_gamma   90.00
#
_symmetry.space_group_name_H-M   'P 1'
#
loop_
_entity.id
_entity.type
_entity.pdbx_description
1 polymer ?
#
loop_
_entity_poly.entity_id
_entity_poly.type
_entity_poly.pdbx_seq_one_letter_code
_entity_poly.pdbx_strand_id
1 'polypeptide(L)' 'GIVITIKQKLPDNFQTAEFLLEKGYVDKVVHRKDMKSTLSTIIKIHVN' A
#
# COMPACT_ATOMS: atom_id res chain seq x y z
N GLY A 1 14.67 -3.36 13.67
CA GLY A 1 14.29 -2.97 12.30
C GLY A 1 14.80 -4.01 11.36
N ILE A 2 13.95 -4.56 10.49
CA ILE A 2 14.19 -5.76 9.67
C ILE A 2 15.61 -5.84 9.04
N VAL A 3 16.22 -4.71 8.66
CA VAL A 3 17.62 -4.58 8.19
C VAL A 3 18.65 -5.30 9.08
N ILE A 4 18.54 -5.16 10.41
CA ILE A 4 19.51 -5.76 11.35
C ILE A 4 19.40 -7.29 11.42
N THR A 5 18.27 -7.84 10.99
CA THR A 5 17.97 -9.28 11.04
C THR A 5 18.47 -10.01 9.79
N ILE A 6 18.47 -9.35 8.61
CA ILE A 6 18.74 -10.04 7.32
C ILE A 6 20.19 -9.90 6.83
N LYS A 7 21.04 -9.05 7.43
CA LYS A 7 22.45 -8.81 7.03
C LYS A 7 22.67 -8.53 5.51
N GLN A 8 21.62 -8.22 4.76
CA GLN A 8 21.66 -7.88 3.35
C GLN A 8 21.14 -6.46 3.13
N LYS A 9 21.59 -5.81 2.04
CA LYS A 9 21.10 -4.49 1.66
C LYS A 9 19.66 -4.64 1.15
N LEU A 10 18.72 -3.94 1.78
CA LEU A 10 17.33 -3.89 1.34
C LEU A 10 17.22 -3.09 0.03
N PRO A 11 16.27 -3.44 -0.85
CA PRO A 11 15.96 -2.63 -2.03
C PRO A 11 15.66 -1.18 -1.64
N ASP A 12 16.07 -0.22 -2.48
CA ASP A 12 15.90 1.21 -2.19
C ASP A 12 14.43 1.64 -2.11
N ASN A 13 13.53 0.87 -2.76
CA ASN A 13 12.08 1.05 -2.72
C ASN A 13 11.38 0.13 -1.70
N PHE A 14 12.12 -0.54 -0.82
CA PHE A 14 11.51 -1.41 0.18
C PHE A 14 10.57 -0.60 1.08
N GLN A 15 9.38 -1.14 1.36
CA GLN A 15 8.29 -0.50 2.11
C GLN A 15 7.63 0.73 1.45
N THR A 16 7.92 1.05 0.19
CA THR A 16 7.08 2.03 -0.51
C THR A 16 5.71 1.45 -0.84
N ALA A 17 4.75 2.33 -1.10
CA ALA A 17 3.39 1.92 -1.46
C ALA A 17 3.39 1.09 -2.76
N GLU A 18 4.27 1.42 -3.70
CA GLU A 18 4.47 0.73 -4.98
C GLU A 18 5.03 -0.68 -4.77
N PHE A 19 6.05 -0.81 -3.91
CA PHE A 19 6.61 -2.13 -3.57
C PHE A 19 5.57 -3.04 -2.91
N LEU A 20 4.75 -2.50 -2.00
CA LEU A 20 3.70 -3.27 -1.33
C LEU A 20 2.57 -3.65 -2.30
N LEU A 21 2.24 -2.79 -3.26
CA LEU A 21 1.29 -3.07 -4.33
C LEU A 21 1.80 -4.20 -5.24
N GLU A 22 3.06 -4.16 -5.68
CA GLU A 22 3.67 -5.20 -6.51
C GLU A 22 3.69 -6.58 -5.82
N LYS A 23 3.79 -6.61 -4.49
CA LYS A 23 3.76 -7.85 -3.69
C LYS A 23 2.35 -8.32 -3.34
N GLY A 24 1.32 -7.57 -3.71
CA GLY A 24 -0.07 -7.92 -3.43
C GLY A 24 -0.51 -7.72 -1.97
N TYR A 25 0.25 -6.94 -1.18
CA TYR A 25 -0.12 -6.62 0.20
C TYR A 25 -1.13 -5.47 0.30
N VAL A 26 -1.24 -4.65 -0.75
CA VAL A 26 -2.17 -3.53 -0.84
C VAL A 26 -2.90 -3.62 -2.17
N ASP A 27 -4.22 -3.44 -2.16
CA ASP A 27 -5.03 -3.54 -3.37
C ASP A 27 -4.95 -2.31 -4.28
N LYS A 28 -4.68 -1.13 -3.71
CA LYS A 28 -4.65 0.13 -4.47
C LYS A 28 -3.82 1.23 -3.80
N VAL A 29 -2.98 1.90 -4.59
CA VAL A 29 -2.34 3.18 -4.23
C VAL A 29 -3.15 4.31 -4.86
N VAL A 30 -3.61 5.27 -4.05
CA VAL A 30 -4.46 6.37 -4.52
C VAL A 30 -3.86 7.73 -4.18
N HIS A 31 -3.96 8.66 -5.13
CA HIS A 31 -3.56 10.04 -4.88
C HIS A 31 -4.47 10.67 -3.82
N ARG A 32 -3.92 11.54 -2.96
CA ARG A 32 -4.66 12.10 -1.80
C ARG A 32 -5.96 12.81 -2.20
N LYS A 33 -5.97 13.49 -3.36
CA LYS A 33 -7.14 14.18 -3.91
C LYS A 33 -8.32 13.25 -4.23
N ASP A 34 -8.03 11.98 -4.54
CA ASP A 34 -9.01 10.96 -4.95
C ASP A 34 -9.42 10.03 -3.79
N MET A 35 -8.86 10.25 -2.60
CA MET A 35 -9.09 9.40 -1.43
C MET A 35 -10.55 9.40 -0.99
N LYS A 36 -11.20 10.58 -0.95
CA LYS A 36 -12.58 10.71 -0.50
C LYS A 36 -13.55 9.95 -1.39
N SER A 37 -13.41 10.07 -2.71
CA SER A 37 -14.25 9.37 -3.69
C SER A 37 -14.00 7.86 -3.66
N THR A 38 -12.74 7.44 -3.53
CA THR A 38 -12.37 6.02 -3.39
C THR A 38 -13.01 5.39 -2.16
N LEU A 39 -12.85 6.02 -0.98
CA LEU A 39 -13.43 5.52 0.27
C LEU A 39 -14.96 5.47 0.21
N SER A 40 -15.60 6.53 -0.33
CA SER A 40 -17.06 6.55 -0.49
C SER A 40 -17.56 5.39 -1.34
N THR A 41 -16.84 5.04 -2.41
CA THR A 41 -17.20 3.92 -3.30
C THR A 41 -17.06 2.58 -2.57
N ILE A 42 -15.94 2.36 -1.89
CA ILE A 42 -15.69 1.12 -1.14
C ILE A 42 -16.77 0.94 -0.06
N ILE A 43 -17.04 1.98 0.73
CA ILE A 43 -18.06 1.91 1.79
C ILE A 43 -19.43 1.59 1.20
N LYS A 44 -19.84 2.23 0.10
CA LYS A 44 -21.13 1.94 -0.57
C LYS A 44 -21.26 0.48 -1.03
N ILE A 45 -20.16 -0.16 -1.41
CA ILE A 45 -20.17 -1.58 -1.84
C ILE A 45 -20.34 -2.52 -0.64
N HIS A 46 -19.84 -2.13 0.54
CA HIS A 46 -19.77 -2.99 1.73
C HIS A 46 -20.83 -2.69 2.79
N VAL A 47 -21.59 -1.61 2.63
CA VAL A 47 -22.74 -1.27 3.47
C VAL A 47 -24.00 -1.79 2.77
N ASN A 48 -24.47 -2.95 3.23
CA ASN A 48 -25.84 -3.42 3.09
C ASN A 48 -26.59 -3.14 4.39
#